data_AF-A0A0L0V009-F1
#
_entry.id   AF-A0A0L0V009-F1
#
_cell.length_a   1.000
_cell.length_b   1.000
_cell.length_c   1.000
_cell.angle_alpha   90.00
_cell.angle_beta   90.00
_cell.angle_gamma   90.00
#
_symmetry.space_group_name_H-M   'P 1'
#
loop_
_entity.id
_entity.type
_entity.pdbx_description
1 polymer ?
#
loop_
_entity_poly.entity_id
_entity_poly.type
_entity_poly.pdbx_seq_one_letter_code
_entity_poly.pdbx_strand_id
1 'polypeptide(L)' 'MAILRLKPDMLKWPDADARKLTQQHYAEEGFDGCVGLIDGSLIPIFDAPIMNGSDFWSRKGFYAIATLLISWH' A
#
# COMPACT_ATOMS: atom_id res chain seq x y z
N MET A 1 -1.46 -1.94 -19.30
CA MET A 1 -1.13 -1.32 -17.99
C MET A 1 0.16 -1.93 -17.45
N ALA A 2 1.28 -1.20 -17.47
CA ALA A 2 2.58 -1.70 -17.01
C ALA A 2 2.58 -2.05 -15.51
N ILE A 3 1.85 -1.28 -14.69
CA ILE A 3 1.82 -1.46 -13.22
C ILE A 3 1.15 -2.78 -12.78
N LEU A 4 0.15 -3.27 -13.52
CA LEU A 4 -0.53 -4.53 -13.19
C LEU A 4 0.39 -5.75 -13.35
N ARG A 5 1.45 -5.63 -14.17
CA ARG A 5 2.44 -6.69 -14.36
C ARG A 5 3.31 -6.90 -13.12
N LEU A 6 3.45 -5.87 -12.27
CA LEU A 6 4.21 -5.94 -11.02
C LEU A 6 3.41 -6.55 -9.86
N LYS A 7 2.08 -6.69 -10.03
CA LYS A 7 1.18 -7.20 -8.98
C LYS A 7 1.64 -8.54 -8.37
N PRO A 8 1.93 -9.61 -9.14
CA PRO A 8 2.33 -10.89 -8.55
C PRO A 8 3.65 -10.81 -7.75
N ASP A 9 4.55 -9.91 -8.13
CA ASP A 9 5.85 -9.75 -7.47
C ASP A 9 5.75 -8.91 -6.20
N MET A 10 4.87 -7.89 -6.19
CA MET A 10 4.75 -6.91 -5.12
C MET A 10 3.60 -7.17 -4.13
N LEU A 11 2.54 -7.87 -4.54
CA LEU A 11 1.36 -8.10 -3.71
C LEU A 11 1.33 -9.56 -3.24
N LYS A 12 2.01 -9.83 -2.13
CA LYS A 12 1.93 -11.12 -1.43
C LYS A 12 1.00 -10.99 -0.23
N TRP A 13 -0.03 -11.83 -0.20
CA TRP A 13 -0.92 -11.93 0.94
C TRP A 13 -0.35 -12.92 1.96
N PRO A 14 -0.44 -12.64 3.26
CA PRO A 14 -0.01 -13.58 4.29
C PRO A 14 -0.86 -14.84 4.21
N ASP A 15 -0.20 -15.98 4.39
CA ASP A 15 -0.88 -17.25 4.57
C ASP A 15 -1.64 -17.30 5.93
N ALA A 16 -2.29 -18.42 6.20
CA ALA A 16 -3.11 -18.55 7.39
C ALA A 16 -2.31 -18.46 8.70
N ASP A 17 -1.05 -18.91 8.70
CA ASP A 17 -0.22 -18.94 9.91
C ASP A 17 0.39 -17.56 10.16
N ALA A 18 0.87 -16.90 9.11
CA ALA A 18 1.31 -15.51 9.19
C ALA A 18 0.18 -14.58 9.70
N ARG A 19 -1.05 -14.75 9.20
CA ARG A 19 -2.20 -13.96 9.69
C ARG A 19 -2.49 -14.17 11.18
N LYS A 20 -2.37 -15.40 11.69
CA LYS A 20 -2.57 -15.68 13.12
C LYS A 20 -1.51 -15.01 13.97
N LEU A 21 -0.25 -15.04 13.54
CA LEU A 21 0.85 -14.39 14.25
C LEU A 21 0.65 -12.88 14.31
N THR A 22 0.28 -12.27 13.18
CA THR A 22 -0.02 -10.84 13.10
C THR A 22 -1.23 -10.47 13.97
N GLN A 23 -2.27 -11.30 13.99
CA GLN A 23 -3.43 -11.11 14.87
C GLN A 23 -3.07 -11.15 16.35
N GLN A 24 -2.18 -12.06 16.76
CA GLN A 24 -1.71 -12.13 18.14
C GLN A 24 -0.93 -10.87 18.53
N HIS A 25 0.01 -10.42 17.69
CA HIS A 25 0.78 -9.19 17.95
C HIS A 25 -0.13 -7.97 18.07
N TYR A 26 -1.07 -7.80 17.16
CA TYR A 26 -1.96 -6.65 17.20
C TYR A 26 -3.00 -6.72 18.32
N ALA A 27 -3.37 -7.92 18.78
CA ALA A 27 -4.21 -8.07 19.97
C ALA A 27 -3.51 -7.54 21.23
N GLU A 28 -2.18 -7.72 21.36
CA GLU A 28 -1.38 -7.13 22.45
C GLU A 28 -1.40 -5.60 22.43
N GLU A 29 -1.48 -4.99 21.25
CA GLU A 29 -1.62 -3.55 21.03
C GLU A 29 -3.08 -3.05 21.12
N GLY A 30 -4.04 -3.92 21.45
CA GLY A 30 -5.46 -3.57 21.61
C GLY A 30 -6.30 -3.63 20.33
N PHE A 31 -5.76 -4.17 19.23
CA PHE A 31 -6.43 -4.36 17.96
C PHE A 31 -6.78 -5.84 17.73
N ASP A 32 -7.66 -6.39 18.56
CA ASP A 32 -8.05 -7.81 18.46
C ASP A 32 -8.68 -8.13 17.09
N GLY A 33 -8.28 -9.27 16.52
CA GLY A 33 -8.68 -9.68 15.17
C GLY A 33 -7.95 -8.98 14.02
N CYS A 34 -7.04 -8.03 14.29
CA CYS A 34 -6.32 -7.30 13.24
C CYS A 34 -5.25 -8.18 12.57
N VAL A 35 -5.44 -8.48 11.29
CA VAL A 35 -4.52 -9.34 10.53
C VAL A 35 -3.45 -8.58 9.76
N GLY A 36 -3.32 -7.26 9.96
CA GLY A 36 -2.32 -6.42 9.29
C GLY A 36 -2.70 -4.95 9.18
N LEU A 37 -1.81 -4.15 8.59
CA LEU A 37 -1.95 -2.71 8.50
C LEU A 37 -1.82 -2.23 7.05
N ILE A 38 -2.61 -1.22 6.68
CA ILE A 38 -2.54 -0.57 5.37
C ILE A 38 -2.21 0.90 5.60
N ASP A 39 -1.17 1.39 4.92
CA ASP A 39 -0.82 2.81 4.89
C ASP A 39 -1.05 3.42 3.50
N GLY A 40 -1.54 4.67 3.50
CA GLY A 40 -1.71 5.46 2.29
C GLY A 40 -0.45 6.24 1.97
N SER A 41 0.25 5.86 0.90
CA SER A 41 1.51 6.49 0.51
C SER A 41 1.41 7.23 -0.83
N LEU A 42 2.26 8.24 -1.01
CA LEU A 42 2.44 8.95 -2.27
C LEU A 42 3.84 8.66 -2.81
N ILE A 43 3.91 8.04 -3.99
CA ILE A 43 5.18 7.85 -4.72
C ILE A 43 5.38 9.09 -5.60
N PRO A 44 6.35 9.97 -5.30
CA PRO A 44 6.59 11.16 -6.10
C PRO A 44 7.07 10.78 -7.50
N ILE A 45 6.55 11.48 -8.50
CA ILE A 45 7.02 11.42 -9.89
C ILE A 45 7.41 12.83 -10.33
N PHE A 46 8.47 12.92 -11.13
CA PHE A 46 9.06 14.21 -11.50
C PHE A 46 8.18 14.96 -12.50
N ASP A 47 7.78 14.28 -13.58
CA ASP A 47 6.97 14.86 -14.64
C ASP A 47 5.50 14.42 -14.54
N ALA A 48 4.62 15.29 -15.00
CA ALA A 48 3.22 14.96 -15.20
C ALA A 48 3.08 13.84 -16.24
N PRO A 49 2.26 12.81 -15.99
CA PRO A 49 1.91 11.85 -17.03
C PRO A 49 1.29 12.53 -18.25
N ILE A 50 1.64 12.05 -19.45
CA ILE A 50 1.15 12.60 -20.74
C ILE A 50 -0.39 12.55 -20.80
N MET A 51 -1.00 11.50 -20.26
CA MET A 51 -2.43 11.36 -20.16
C MET A 51 -2.89 11.73 -18.74
N ASN A 52 -3.86 12.63 -18.66
CA ASN A 52 -4.51 13.04 -17.41
C ASN A 52 -3.54 13.51 -16.31
N GLY A 53 -2.49 14.26 -16.68
CA GLY A 53 -1.46 14.69 -15.72
C GLY A 53 -1.99 15.45 -14.50
N SER A 54 -3.11 16.18 -14.64
CA SER A 54 -3.80 16.86 -13.53
C SER A 54 -4.23 15.91 -12.42
N ASP A 55 -4.59 14.66 -12.75
CA ASP A 55 -5.08 13.68 -11.79
C ASP A 55 -3.96 13.19 -10.85
N PHE A 56 -2.71 13.37 -11.27
CA PHE A 56 -1.53 13.01 -10.49
C PHE A 56 -1.01 14.18 -9.66
N TRP A 57 -1.54 15.40 -9.82
CA TRP A 57 -1.12 16.53 -9.00
C TRP A 57 -1.67 16.39 -7.57
N SER A 58 -0.77 16.09 -6.63
CA SER A 58 -1.17 15.86 -5.24
C SER A 58 -1.44 17.17 -4.49
N ARG A 59 -2.22 17.09 -3.41
CA ARG A 59 -2.40 18.21 -2.46
C ARG A 59 -1.11 18.65 -1.76
N LYS A 60 -0.03 17.88 -1.88
CA LYS A 60 1.29 18.21 -1.34
C LYS A 60 2.16 19.03 -2.32
N GLY A 61 1.63 19.39 -3.49
CA GLY A 61 2.29 20.30 -4.44
C GLY A 61 3.32 19.63 -5.35
N PHE A 62 3.19 18.32 -5.56
CA PHE A 62 4.02 17.56 -6.52
C PHE A 62 3.18 16.47 -7.19
N TYR A 63 3.60 16.02 -8.37
CA TYR A 63 2.98 14.89 -9.05
C TYR A 63 3.29 13.58 -8.31
N ALA A 64 2.28 12.75 -8.08
CA ALA A 64 2.45 11.50 -7.36
C ALA A 64 1.48 10.42 -7.80
N ILE A 65 1.90 9.16 -7.62
CA ILE A 65 1.01 8.00 -7.65
C ILE A 65 0.57 7.71 -6.21
N ALA A 66 -0.74 7.78 -5.96
CA ALA A 66 -1.32 7.33 -4.70
C ALA A 66 -1.35 5.80 -4.68
N THR A 67 -0.81 5.21 -3.62
CA THR A 67 -0.76 3.75 -3.45
C THR A 67 -1.08 3.36 -2.00
N LEU A 68 -1.48 2.11 -1.82
CA LEU A 68 -1.64 1.50 -0.51
C LEU A 68 -0.45 0.57 -0.28
N LEU A 69 0.29 0.80 0.79
CA LEU A 69 1.32 -0.12 1.26
C LEU A 69 0.70 -1.02 2.31
N ILE A 70 0.95 -2.32 2.19
CA ILE A 70 0.40 -3.31 3.12
C ILE A 70 1.56 -3.94 3.88
N SER A 71 1.46 -3.90 5.20
CA SER A 71 2.45 -4.45 6.10
C SER A 71 1.81 -5.52 6.99
N TRP A 72 2.51 -6.65 7.07
CA TRP A 72 2.27 -7.76 7.98
C TRP A 72 3.63 -7.93 8.66
N HIS A 73 3.80 -7.31 9.82
CA HIS A 73 5.03 -7.45 10.61
C HIS A 73 5.01 -8.82 11.31
#